data_AF-A0AAF0IT19-F1
#
_entry.id   AF-A0AAF0IT19-F1
#
_cell.length_a   1.000
_cell.length_b   1.000
_cell.length_c   1.000
_cell.angle_alpha   90.00
_cell.angle_beta   90.00
_cell.angle_gamma   90.00
#
_symmetry.space_group_name_H-M   'P 1'
#
loop_
_entity.id
_entity.type
_entity.pdbx_description
1 polymer ?
#
loop_
_entity_poly.entity_id
_entity_poly.type
_entity_poly.pdbx_seq_one_letter_code
_entity_poly.pdbx_strand_id
1 'polypeptide(L)'
;MSSTAEHRRSVILVNDAPEDDVPPEADEMQERAIMHEDSEQPVRHLFIDWPSASIKGAYTIGASVPDAVPPLFDMPLPEVVQDNAASAVFKTRSSPINVVVNVLHGQGGQHTPFTPHAQSTPVPSDAPSFNVGTLVDTMRKNTVFVSAKSVRNSVTVHVPQYYGRRPLHIRCKSTAGNVTIMLPHSFNGLLSWRVETGTFHMSPAVSSHAKRLDSEQNKRHGTMKLVADPDLPAWMTGNGKRGDVCEISTNTGRLT
;
A
#
# COMPACT_ATOMS: atom_id res chain seq x y z
N MET A 1 -51.55 -50.68 49.02
CA MET A 1 -51.42 -52.15 48.91
C MET A 1 -51.85 -52.57 47.51
N SER A 2 -51.17 -53.56 46.96
CA SER A 2 -51.37 -54.26 45.67
C SER A 2 -50.89 -53.60 44.38
N SER A 3 -49.66 -53.98 44.05
CA SER A 3 -49.12 -54.28 42.72
C SER A 3 -49.88 -55.42 42.04
N THR A 4 -50.02 -55.40 40.70
CA THR A 4 -49.76 -56.55 39.82
C THR A 4 -49.66 -56.09 38.37
N ALA A 5 -48.71 -56.69 37.66
CA ALA A 5 -48.28 -56.41 36.30
C ALA A 5 -49.05 -57.25 35.27
N GLU A 6 -49.06 -56.80 33.99
CA GLU A 6 -49.01 -57.62 32.75
C GLU A 6 -49.12 -56.68 31.52
N HIS A 7 -48.02 -56.31 30.84
CA HIS A 7 -47.39 -56.95 29.65
C HIS A 7 -48.23 -57.04 28.34
N ARG A 8 -47.86 -56.15 27.39
CA ARG A 8 -47.37 -56.43 26.01
C ARG A 8 -48.34 -56.44 24.81
N ARG A 9 -48.19 -55.43 23.93
CA ARG A 9 -47.99 -55.49 22.44
C ARG A 9 -48.09 -54.08 21.84
N SER A 10 -46.98 -53.39 21.54
CA SER A 10 -46.27 -53.31 20.24
C SER A 10 -47.08 -52.69 19.08
N VAL A 11 -46.82 -51.41 18.74
CA VAL A 11 -46.72 -50.89 17.36
C VAL A 11 -45.63 -49.80 17.35
N ILE A 12 -44.90 -49.77 16.25
CA ILE A 12 -43.61 -49.13 15.97
C ILE A 12 -43.84 -47.90 15.04
N LEU A 13 -43.02 -46.84 15.22
CA LEU A 13 -42.70 -45.70 14.30
C LEU A 13 -43.82 -44.67 14.06
N VAL A 14 -43.58 -43.35 13.91
CA VAL A 14 -42.45 -42.61 13.32
C VAL A 14 -42.28 -41.27 14.06
N ASN A 15 -41.05 -40.93 14.48
CA ASN A 15 -40.64 -39.55 14.75
C ASN A 15 -40.25 -38.95 13.40
N ASP A 16 -40.87 -37.83 13.01
CA ASP A 16 -40.41 -37.03 11.87
C ASP A 16 -40.55 -35.55 12.27
N ALA A 17 -39.51 -35.03 12.92
CA ALA A 17 -39.25 -33.60 12.98
C ALA A 17 -38.26 -33.32 11.83
N PRO A 18 -38.54 -32.37 10.92
CA PRO A 18 -37.54 -32.01 9.93
C PRO A 18 -36.40 -31.32 10.66
N GLU A 19 -35.25 -32.00 10.74
CA GLU A 19 -33.97 -31.37 11.00
C GLU A 19 -33.76 -30.32 9.91
N ASP A 20 -33.68 -29.06 10.33
CA ASP A 20 -33.41 -27.89 9.50
C ASP A 20 -31.93 -27.96 9.08
N ASP A 21 -31.67 -28.81 8.09
CA ASP A 21 -30.35 -29.13 7.56
C ASP A 21 -29.91 -27.97 6.64
N VAL A 22 -29.36 -26.92 7.24
CA VAL A 22 -28.76 -25.80 6.51
C VAL A 22 -27.58 -26.36 5.71
N PRO A 23 -27.60 -26.28 4.36
CA PRO A 23 -26.51 -26.81 3.55
C PRO A 23 -25.21 -26.07 3.89
N PRO A 24 -24.08 -26.76 4.16
CA PRO A 24 -22.81 -26.13 4.52
C PRO A 24 -22.27 -25.15 3.46
N GLU A 25 -22.76 -25.24 2.21
CA GLU A 25 -22.41 -24.32 1.13
C GLU A 25 -23.03 -22.91 1.30
N ALA A 26 -24.14 -22.79 2.05
CA ALA A 26 -24.80 -21.50 2.27
C ALA A 26 -24.01 -20.63 3.25
N ASP A 27 -23.46 -21.23 4.31
CA ASP A 27 -22.60 -20.53 5.28
C ASP A 27 -21.26 -20.12 4.63
N GLU A 28 -20.67 -20.96 3.78
CA GLU A 28 -19.46 -20.61 3.05
C GLU A 28 -19.69 -19.49 2.00
N MET A 29 -20.85 -19.47 1.33
CA MET A 29 -21.19 -18.37 0.41
C MET A 29 -21.47 -17.07 1.16
N GLN A 30 -22.13 -17.13 2.32
CA GLN A 30 -22.39 -15.97 3.17
C GLN A 30 -21.08 -15.41 3.73
N GLU A 31 -20.18 -16.26 4.24
CA GLU A 31 -18.85 -15.85 4.70
C GLU A 31 -18.01 -15.27 3.56
N ARG A 32 -18.06 -15.87 2.36
CA ARG A 32 -17.35 -15.37 1.17
C ARG A 32 -17.95 -14.06 0.65
N ALA A 33 -19.25 -13.83 0.81
CA ALA A 33 -19.93 -12.58 0.46
C ALA A 33 -19.61 -11.46 1.46
N ILE A 34 -19.61 -11.76 2.77
CA ILE A 34 -19.20 -10.84 3.83
C ILE A 34 -17.70 -10.46 3.66
N MET A 35 -16.84 -11.41 3.30
CA MET A 35 -15.43 -11.15 2.97
C MET A 35 -15.25 -10.28 1.70
N HIS A 36 -16.20 -10.33 0.77
CA HIS A 36 -16.14 -9.57 -0.48
C HIS A 36 -16.68 -8.13 -0.33
N GLU A 37 -17.63 -7.90 0.58
CA GLU A 37 -18.15 -6.57 0.93
C GLU A 37 -17.12 -5.72 1.71
N ASP A 38 -16.30 -6.34 2.57
CA ASP A 38 -15.26 -5.64 3.34
C ASP A 38 -13.97 -5.35 2.54
N SER A 39 -13.86 -5.84 1.31
CA SER A 39 -12.75 -5.47 0.44
C SER A 39 -13.04 -4.12 -0.23
N GLU A 40 -12.49 -3.03 0.33
CA GLU A 40 -12.55 -1.71 -0.32
C GLU A 40 -12.10 -1.84 -1.79
N GLN A 41 -12.98 -1.45 -2.72
CA GLN A 41 -12.68 -1.52 -4.15
C GLN A 41 -11.38 -0.74 -4.42
N PRO A 42 -10.47 -1.31 -5.23
CA PRO A 42 -9.21 -0.64 -5.50
C PRO A 42 -9.45 0.66 -6.27
N VAL A 43 -8.73 1.71 -5.89
CA VAL A 43 -8.82 3.02 -6.56
C VAL A 43 -7.49 3.38 -7.22
N ARG A 44 -7.52 4.27 -8.22
CA ARG A 44 -6.28 4.76 -8.80
C ARG A 44 -5.61 5.81 -7.90
N HIS A 45 -6.41 6.76 -7.41
CA HIS A 45 -5.96 7.86 -6.56
C HIS A 45 -6.88 7.99 -5.34
N LEU A 46 -6.29 7.91 -4.15
CA LEU A 46 -6.94 8.07 -2.84
C LEU A 46 -6.39 9.32 -2.16
N PHE A 47 -7.28 10.17 -1.64
CA PHE A 47 -6.92 11.33 -0.83
C PHE A 47 -7.88 11.44 0.36
N ILE A 48 -7.34 11.41 1.58
CA ILE A 48 -8.10 11.53 2.82
C ILE A 48 -7.50 12.67 3.63
N ASP A 49 -8.24 13.76 3.83
CA ASP A 49 -7.84 14.90 4.66
C ASP A 49 -8.80 15.08 5.85
N TRP A 50 -8.48 14.38 6.93
CA TRP A 50 -9.27 14.40 8.15
C TRP A 50 -8.49 15.11 9.25
N PRO A 51 -8.57 16.45 9.37
CA PRO A 51 -7.74 17.22 10.27
C PRO A 51 -7.88 16.78 11.74
N SER A 52 -9.06 16.30 12.13
CA SER A 52 -9.42 15.96 13.51
C SER A 52 -9.81 14.50 13.74
N ALA A 53 -9.77 13.63 12.73
CA ALA A 53 -10.10 12.21 12.87
C ALA A 53 -8.87 11.33 12.61
N SER A 54 -8.84 10.16 13.26
CA SER A 54 -7.79 9.17 13.00
C SER A 54 -8.05 8.51 11.66
N ILE A 55 -6.99 8.24 10.89
CA ILE A 55 -7.08 7.45 9.67
C ILE A 55 -6.48 6.08 9.97
N LYS A 56 -7.31 5.04 9.86
CA LYS A 56 -6.93 3.65 10.13
C LYS A 56 -7.50 2.74 9.04
N GLY A 57 -6.89 1.57 8.87
CA GLY A 57 -7.41 0.53 7.98
C GLY A 57 -6.44 0.16 6.86
N ALA A 58 -6.93 -0.68 5.95
CA ALA A 58 -6.20 -1.12 4.77
C ALA A 58 -6.84 -0.50 3.53
N TYR A 59 -6.01 0.16 2.71
CA TYR A 59 -6.45 0.85 1.51
C TYR A 59 -5.76 0.24 0.30
N THR A 60 -6.51 0.06 -0.79
CA THR A 60 -5.99 -0.60 -1.98
C THR A 60 -5.92 0.38 -3.14
N ILE A 61 -4.72 0.57 -3.71
CA ILE A 61 -4.50 1.43 -4.88
C ILE A 61 -3.89 0.66 -6.05
N GLY A 62 -4.09 1.11 -7.29
CA GLY A 62 -3.41 0.50 -8.44
C GLY A 62 -3.39 1.34 -9.71
N ALA A 63 -2.26 1.37 -10.40
CA ALA A 63 -2.08 2.19 -11.62
C ALA A 63 -2.87 1.66 -12.84
N SER A 64 -3.38 0.43 -12.78
CA SER A 64 -4.24 -0.15 -13.81
C SER A 64 -5.73 0.09 -13.54
N VAL A 65 -6.07 0.55 -12.34
CA VAL A 65 -7.43 0.91 -11.99
C VAL A 65 -7.82 2.14 -12.82
N PRO A 66 -8.98 2.14 -13.50
CA PRO A 66 -9.51 3.33 -14.14
C PRO A 66 -9.55 4.50 -13.15
N ASP A 67 -9.33 5.71 -13.65
CA ASP A 67 -9.50 6.90 -12.83
C ASP A 67 -11.01 7.18 -12.68
N ALA A 68 -11.64 6.43 -11.77
CA ALA A 68 -13.03 6.60 -11.42
C ALA A 68 -13.19 7.87 -10.56
N VAL A 69 -14.36 8.51 -10.64
CA VAL A 69 -14.76 9.53 -9.65
C VAL A 69 -14.53 8.93 -8.26
N PRO A 70 -13.76 9.61 -7.37
CA PRO A 70 -13.28 8.97 -6.15
C PRO A 70 -14.47 8.43 -5.35
N PRO A 71 -14.41 7.17 -4.86
CA PRO A 71 -15.36 6.72 -3.85
C PRO A 71 -15.22 7.63 -2.64
N LEU A 72 -16.33 8.03 -1.99
CA LEU A 72 -16.58 8.76 -0.71
C LEU A 72 -15.51 9.65 -0.01
N PHE A 73 -14.24 9.59 -0.36
CA PHE A 73 -13.09 10.34 0.09
C PHE A 73 -12.95 11.68 -0.64
N ASP A 74 -12.04 12.51 -0.14
CA ASP A 74 -11.75 13.83 -0.68
C ASP A 74 -11.11 13.72 -2.09
N MET A 75 -11.37 14.68 -2.96
CA MET A 75 -10.78 14.70 -4.30
C MET A 75 -9.25 14.91 -4.20
N PRO A 76 -8.43 14.06 -4.87
CA PRO A 76 -6.99 14.24 -4.90
C PRO A 76 -6.57 15.57 -5.51
N LEU A 77 -5.45 16.12 -5.03
CA LEU A 77 -4.88 17.35 -5.60
C LEU A 77 -4.46 17.11 -7.07
N PRO A 78 -4.74 18.04 -8.01
CA PRO A 78 -4.43 17.87 -9.43
C PRO A 78 -2.97 17.52 -9.70
N GLU A 79 -2.04 18.15 -8.98
CA GLU A 79 -0.60 17.89 -9.08
C GLU A 79 -0.28 16.42 -8.76
N VAL A 80 -0.91 15.84 -7.73
CA VAL A 80 -0.68 14.45 -7.35
C VAL A 80 -1.19 13.48 -8.43
N VAL A 81 -2.33 13.79 -9.04
CA VAL A 81 -2.89 12.97 -10.12
C VAL A 81 -2.03 13.07 -11.38
N GLN A 82 -1.57 14.27 -11.74
CA GLN A 82 -0.77 14.52 -12.93
C GLN A 82 0.65 13.93 -12.82
N ASP A 83 1.22 13.99 -11.61
CA ASP A 83 2.60 13.58 -11.37
C ASP A 83 2.74 12.12 -10.99
N ASN A 84 1.66 11.31 -10.88
CA ASN A 84 1.78 9.93 -10.42
C ASN A 84 0.89 8.98 -11.21
N ALA A 85 1.32 7.72 -11.33
CA ALA A 85 0.53 6.67 -11.96
C ALA A 85 -0.64 6.21 -11.07
N ALA A 86 -0.41 6.19 -9.76
CA ALA A 86 -1.39 5.93 -8.70
C ALA A 86 -0.93 6.60 -7.40
N SER A 87 -1.87 6.93 -6.51
CA SER A 87 -1.49 7.57 -5.25
C SER A 87 -2.41 7.24 -4.07
N ALA A 88 -1.87 7.15 -2.86
CA ALA A 88 -2.60 7.16 -1.60
C ALA A 88 -2.04 8.27 -0.71
N VAL A 89 -2.88 9.23 -0.32
CA VAL A 89 -2.46 10.40 0.45
C VAL A 89 -3.36 10.57 1.68
N PHE A 90 -2.74 10.58 2.84
CA PHE A 90 -3.41 10.68 4.14
C PHE A 90 -2.92 11.92 4.89
N LYS A 91 -3.84 12.77 5.33
CA LYS A 91 -3.54 13.99 6.07
C LYS A 91 -4.40 14.09 7.32
N THR A 92 -3.73 14.39 8.44
CA THR A 92 -4.39 14.75 9.70
C THR A 92 -3.62 15.90 10.36
N ARG A 93 -4.28 16.61 11.28
CA ARG A 93 -3.63 17.66 12.08
C ARG A 93 -3.38 17.17 13.50
N SER A 94 -4.40 16.65 14.18
CA SER A 94 -4.33 16.29 15.60
C SER A 94 -4.31 14.78 15.88
N SER A 95 -4.58 13.96 14.87
CA SER A 95 -4.94 12.56 15.05
C SER A 95 -3.90 11.62 14.43
N PRO A 96 -3.75 10.39 14.94
CA PRO A 96 -2.80 9.42 14.40
C PRO A 96 -3.24 8.89 13.03
N ILE A 97 -2.25 8.48 12.24
CA ILE A 97 -2.44 7.72 11.01
C ILE A 97 -1.83 6.32 11.23
N ASN A 98 -2.60 5.26 10.99
CA ASN A 98 -2.11 3.88 11.03
C ASN A 98 -2.75 3.09 9.88
N VAL A 99 -2.05 3.04 8.75
CA VAL A 99 -2.60 2.52 7.50
C VAL A 99 -1.73 1.43 6.89
N VAL A 100 -2.40 0.46 6.29
CA VAL A 100 -1.80 -0.51 5.37
C VAL A 100 -2.18 -0.10 3.95
N VAL A 101 -1.22 0.01 3.04
CA VAL A 101 -1.49 0.35 1.64
C VAL A 101 -1.12 -0.83 0.77
N ASN A 102 -2.15 -1.50 0.25
CA ASN A 102 -2.00 -2.57 -0.72
C ASN A 102 -1.89 -1.96 -2.11
N VAL A 103 -0.82 -2.28 -2.81
CA VAL A 103 -0.64 -1.78 -4.18
C VAL A 103 -0.89 -2.91 -5.17
N LEU A 104 -1.97 -2.78 -5.94
CA LEU A 104 -2.27 -3.63 -7.08
C LEU A 104 -1.44 -3.21 -8.27
N HIS A 105 -0.91 -4.23 -8.93
CA HIS A 105 -0.19 -4.09 -10.17
C HIS A 105 -1.10 -4.69 -11.24
N GLY A 106 -1.44 -3.90 -12.26
CA GLY A 106 -2.00 -4.49 -13.46
C GLY A 106 -1.01 -5.50 -14.02
N GLN A 107 -1.48 -6.49 -14.78
CA GLN A 107 -0.64 -7.45 -15.51
C GLN A 107 0.32 -6.71 -16.46
N GLY A 108 1.42 -6.20 -15.92
CA GLY A 108 2.38 -5.38 -16.63
C GLY A 108 3.39 -6.28 -17.33
N GLY A 109 3.00 -6.86 -18.47
CA GLY A 109 3.97 -7.40 -19.43
C GLY A 109 3.60 -8.63 -20.24
N GLN A 110 2.35 -9.10 -20.26
CA GLN A 110 1.92 -10.02 -21.31
C GLN A 110 1.22 -9.23 -22.42
N HIS A 111 1.69 -9.45 -23.64
CA HIS A 111 1.18 -8.92 -24.90
C HIS A 111 -0.34 -8.71 -24.90
N THR A 112 -0.78 -7.47 -25.12
CA THR A 112 -2.02 -7.22 -25.87
C THR A 112 -1.61 -6.68 -27.23
N PRO A 113 -1.78 -7.45 -28.33
CA PRO A 113 -1.62 -6.91 -29.66
C PRO A 113 -2.83 -6.04 -29.99
N PHE A 114 -2.58 -4.88 -30.58
CA PHE A 114 -3.58 -4.00 -31.21
C PHE A 114 -4.64 -3.32 -30.30
N THR A 115 -4.48 -2.02 -30.12
CA THR A 115 -5.46 -1.07 -30.70
C THR A 115 -4.78 0.29 -30.97
N PRO A 116 -5.02 0.92 -32.13
CA PRO A 116 -4.22 2.04 -32.64
C PRO A 116 -4.82 3.42 -32.35
N HIS A 117 -3.99 4.44 -32.59
CA HIS A 117 -4.29 5.87 -32.73
C HIS A 117 -4.41 6.75 -31.47
N ALA A 118 -3.28 7.40 -31.14
CA ALA A 118 -3.24 8.86 -31.10
C ALA A 118 -1.93 9.34 -31.75
N GLN A 119 -2.11 10.03 -32.87
CA GLN A 119 -1.18 10.80 -33.70
C GLN A 119 0.29 10.91 -33.26
N SER A 120 1.15 10.24 -34.03
CA SER A 120 2.57 10.53 -34.17
C SER A 120 2.77 11.82 -34.98
N THR A 121 3.20 12.90 -34.33
CA THR A 121 3.92 14.00 -34.99
C THR A 121 5.34 13.54 -35.33
N PRO A 122 5.90 13.86 -36.51
CA PRO A 122 7.22 13.42 -36.91
C PRO A 122 8.30 14.09 -36.04
N VAL A 123 9.13 13.26 -35.40
CA VAL A 123 10.32 13.71 -34.66
C VAL A 123 11.43 13.93 -35.70
N PRO A 124 11.99 15.13 -35.87
CA PRO A 124 13.19 15.30 -36.67
C PRO A 124 14.39 14.70 -35.92
N SER A 125 15.23 14.05 -36.69
CA SER A 125 16.44 13.34 -36.31
C SER A 125 17.48 14.29 -35.73
N ASP A 126 17.44 14.54 -34.42
CA ASP A 126 18.58 15.09 -33.69
C ASP A 126 18.86 14.24 -32.45
N ALA A 127 20.13 13.87 -32.28
CA ALA A 127 20.60 13.03 -31.19
C ALA A 127 20.09 13.54 -29.83
N PRO A 128 19.58 12.66 -28.94
CA PRO A 128 18.98 13.12 -27.70
C PRO A 128 20.07 13.70 -26.80
N SER A 129 20.07 15.03 -26.65
CA SER A 129 20.73 15.66 -25.53
C SER A 129 20.05 15.17 -24.24
N PHE A 130 20.81 14.47 -23.40
CA PHE A 130 20.36 13.93 -22.13
C PHE A 130 20.00 15.09 -21.18
N ASN A 131 18.75 15.53 -21.22
CA ASN A 131 18.28 16.61 -20.37
C ASN A 131 17.70 16.03 -19.09
N VAL A 132 18.45 16.14 -17.99
CA VAL A 132 18.12 15.57 -16.66
C VAL A 132 16.72 16.00 -16.20
N GLY A 133 16.26 17.21 -16.55
CA GLY A 133 14.92 17.69 -16.22
C GLY A 133 13.80 16.83 -16.82
N THR A 134 13.89 16.51 -18.12
CA THR A 134 12.88 15.68 -18.82
C THR A 134 12.81 14.24 -18.30
N LEU A 135 13.94 13.71 -17.80
CA LEU A 135 14.03 12.37 -17.19
C LEU A 135 13.35 12.35 -15.81
N VAL A 136 13.55 13.39 -15.00
CA VAL A 136 12.90 13.56 -13.69
C VAL A 136 11.38 13.71 -13.85
N ASP A 137 10.92 14.50 -14.82
CA ASP A 137 9.49 14.71 -15.09
C ASP A 137 8.80 13.44 -15.62
N THR A 138 9.50 12.66 -16.46
CA THR A 138 8.98 11.38 -16.97
C THR A 138 8.97 10.30 -15.88
N MET A 139 9.96 10.31 -14.98
CA MET A 139 9.97 9.40 -13.83
C MET A 139 8.83 9.69 -12.86
N ARG A 140 8.52 10.97 -12.59
CA ARG A 140 7.40 11.37 -11.73
C ARG A 140 6.08 10.80 -12.24
N LYS A 141 5.68 11.11 -13.48
CA LYS A 141 4.42 10.64 -14.10
C LYS A 141 4.20 9.11 -14.10
N ASN A 142 5.22 8.34 -13.71
CA ASN A 142 5.23 6.88 -13.69
C ASN A 142 5.40 6.29 -12.27
N THR A 143 5.33 7.07 -11.19
CA THR A 143 5.49 6.58 -9.81
C THR A 143 4.18 6.13 -9.17
N VAL A 144 4.26 5.14 -8.27
CA VAL A 144 3.22 4.89 -7.27
C VAL A 144 3.60 5.67 -6.03
N PHE A 145 2.68 6.53 -5.56
CA PHE A 145 2.98 7.47 -4.48
C PHE A 145 2.14 7.21 -3.23
N VAL A 146 2.80 6.98 -2.10
CA VAL A 146 2.17 6.81 -0.79
C VAL A 146 2.63 7.93 0.12
N SER A 147 1.69 8.69 0.68
CA SER A 147 2.02 9.79 1.58
C SER A 147 1.15 9.80 2.81
N ALA A 148 1.78 10.02 3.96
CA ALA A 148 1.07 10.22 5.21
C ALA A 148 1.67 11.40 5.97
N LYS A 149 0.81 12.34 6.38
CA LYS A 149 1.23 13.52 7.12
C LYS A 149 0.33 13.75 8.32
N SER A 150 0.93 13.77 9.51
CA SER A 150 0.30 14.30 10.73
C SER A 150 1.04 15.55 11.18
N VAL A 151 0.40 16.42 11.96
CA VAL A 151 1.09 17.56 12.59
C VAL A 151 1.43 17.23 14.05
N ARG A 152 0.45 16.77 14.83
CA ARG A 152 0.61 16.58 16.29
C ARG A 152 0.52 15.13 16.75
N ASN A 153 0.62 14.17 15.84
CA ASN A 153 0.52 12.78 16.20
C ASN A 153 1.46 11.88 15.38
N SER A 154 1.43 10.60 15.69
CA SER A 154 2.28 9.60 15.04
C SER A 154 1.69 9.15 13.71
N VAL A 155 2.58 8.73 12.81
CA VAL A 155 2.27 8.22 11.48
C VAL A 155 2.88 6.84 11.34
N THR A 156 2.04 5.83 11.11
CA THR A 156 2.46 4.47 10.76
C THR A 156 1.93 4.14 9.37
N VAL A 157 2.84 3.81 8.46
CA VAL A 157 2.51 3.37 7.11
C VAL A 157 3.16 2.02 6.85
N HIS A 158 2.37 1.06 6.42
CA HIS A 158 2.84 -0.25 6.02
C HIS A 158 2.49 -0.52 4.56
N VAL A 159 3.51 -0.79 3.74
CA VAL A 159 3.33 -1.30 2.39
C VAL A 159 3.85 -2.74 2.40
N PRO A 160 2.98 -3.75 2.60
CA PRO A 160 3.41 -5.13 2.86
C PRO A 160 4.14 -5.74 1.67
N GLN A 161 3.64 -5.46 0.46
CA GLN A 161 4.16 -6.01 -0.78
C GLN A 161 4.10 -4.96 -1.89
N TYR A 162 5.10 -4.98 -2.76
CA TYR A 162 5.16 -4.13 -3.94
C TYR A 162 5.94 -4.83 -5.06
N TYR A 163 5.36 -4.98 -6.24
CA TYR A 163 5.94 -5.77 -7.32
C TYR A 163 5.67 -5.10 -8.67
N GLY A 164 6.66 -4.42 -9.24
CA GLY A 164 6.45 -3.83 -10.55
C GLY A 164 7.65 -3.06 -11.06
N ARG A 165 7.51 -2.57 -12.30
CA ARG A 165 8.52 -1.74 -12.96
C ARG A 165 8.45 -0.27 -12.54
N ARG A 166 7.29 0.18 -12.06
CA ARG A 166 7.06 1.56 -11.63
C ARG A 166 7.78 1.79 -10.29
N PRO A 167 8.47 2.93 -10.08
CA PRO A 167 9.05 3.23 -8.77
C PRO A 167 7.98 3.47 -7.70
N LEU A 168 8.24 3.01 -6.49
CA LEU A 168 7.45 3.30 -5.30
C LEU A 168 8.08 4.50 -4.57
N HIS A 169 7.27 5.53 -4.32
CA HIS A 169 7.66 6.69 -3.54
C HIS A 169 6.80 6.78 -2.27
N ILE A 170 7.42 6.57 -1.11
CA ILE A 170 6.79 6.67 0.21
C ILE A 170 7.28 7.95 0.89
N ARG A 171 6.37 8.80 1.35
CA ARG A 171 6.69 10.05 2.03
C ARG A 171 5.87 10.23 3.29
N CYS A 172 6.52 10.10 4.44
CA CYS A 172 5.86 10.22 5.73
C CYS A 172 6.45 11.38 6.54
N LYS A 173 5.56 12.21 7.09
CA LYS A 173 5.95 13.37 7.87
C LYS A 173 5.10 13.53 9.13
N SER A 174 5.76 13.79 10.25
CA SER A 174 5.12 14.38 11.42
C SER A 174 5.79 15.71 11.79
N THR A 175 5.14 16.55 12.59
CA THR A 175 5.84 17.65 13.28
C THR A 175 6.13 17.23 14.72
N ALA A 176 5.15 16.65 15.41
CA ALA A 176 5.32 16.08 16.73
C ALA A 176 4.67 14.70 16.78
N GLY A 177 5.49 13.67 16.91
CA GLY A 177 5.05 12.28 16.92
C GLY A 177 6.06 11.35 16.28
N ASN A 178 5.84 10.06 16.47
CA ASN A 178 6.68 9.04 15.87
C ASN A 178 6.28 8.82 14.41
N VAL A 179 7.25 8.52 13.55
CA VAL A 179 6.98 8.05 12.20
C VAL A 179 7.54 6.64 12.10
N THR A 180 6.70 5.69 11.69
CA THR A 180 7.09 4.29 11.52
C THR A 180 6.71 3.84 10.13
N ILE A 181 7.68 3.31 9.39
CA ILE A 181 7.45 2.75 8.06
C ILE A 181 7.85 1.29 8.03
N MET A 182 6.91 0.45 7.59
CA MET A 182 7.21 -0.92 7.21
C MET A 182 7.33 -0.97 5.69
N LEU A 183 8.59 -1.05 5.23
CA LEU A 183 8.92 -1.11 3.81
C LEU A 183 8.63 -2.51 3.24
N PRO A 184 8.22 -2.62 1.96
CA PRO A 184 8.09 -3.92 1.31
C PRO A 184 9.47 -4.54 1.15
N HIS A 185 9.57 -5.87 1.23
CA HIS A 185 10.85 -6.59 1.08
C HIS A 185 11.55 -6.31 -0.25
N SER A 186 10.78 -5.99 -1.29
CA SER A 186 11.28 -5.68 -2.62
C SER A 186 11.82 -4.25 -2.75
N PHE A 187 11.70 -3.39 -1.73
CA PHE A 187 12.12 -1.99 -1.81
C PHE A 187 13.58 -1.88 -2.25
N ASN A 188 13.82 -1.15 -3.34
CA ASN A 188 15.13 -1.00 -3.94
C ASN A 188 15.31 0.47 -4.34
N GLY A 189 16.12 1.22 -3.59
CA GLY A 189 16.19 2.66 -3.82
C GLY A 189 16.77 3.45 -2.66
N LEU A 190 16.32 4.70 -2.53
CA LEU A 190 16.85 5.66 -1.57
C LEU A 190 15.95 5.77 -0.34
N LEU A 191 16.55 5.74 0.83
CA LEU A 191 15.94 6.13 2.10
C LEU A 191 16.60 7.41 2.58
N SER A 192 15.82 8.45 2.82
CA SER A 192 16.27 9.67 3.47
C SER A 192 15.47 9.92 4.74
N TRP A 193 16.15 10.33 5.80
CA TRP A 193 15.50 10.68 7.06
C TRP A 193 15.93 12.04 7.57
N ARG A 194 15.04 12.70 8.30
CA ARG A 194 15.33 13.95 9.02
C ARG A 194 14.53 14.03 10.31
N VAL A 195 15.23 14.16 11.43
CA VAL A 195 14.70 14.41 12.76
C VAL A 195 15.41 15.61 13.40
N GLU A 196 14.66 16.62 13.83
CA GLU A 196 15.25 17.81 14.45
C GLU A 196 15.67 17.53 15.91
N THR A 197 14.73 16.99 16.69
CA THR A 197 14.90 16.59 18.09
C THR A 197 14.32 15.19 18.29
N GLY A 198 15.18 14.19 18.26
CA GLY A 198 14.74 12.81 18.33
C GLY A 198 15.76 11.81 17.82
N THR A 199 15.30 10.63 17.44
CA THR A 199 16.16 9.52 17.04
C THR A 199 15.63 8.82 15.80
N PHE A 200 16.56 8.31 15.00
CA PHE A 200 16.28 7.40 13.91
C PHE A 200 16.77 6.01 14.28
N HIS A 201 15.90 5.02 14.12
CA HIS A 201 16.20 3.61 14.30
C HIS A 201 15.82 2.89 13.01
N MET A 202 16.64 1.93 12.62
CA MET A 202 16.37 1.05 11.49
C MET A 202 16.34 -0.38 12.01
N SER A 203 15.42 -1.21 11.49
CA SER A 203 15.38 -2.62 11.87
C SER A 203 16.64 -3.35 11.38
N PRO A 204 17.07 -4.42 12.06
CA PRO A 204 18.23 -5.22 11.62
C PRO A 204 18.10 -5.70 10.17
N ALA A 205 16.89 -6.14 9.79
CA ALA A 205 16.57 -6.61 8.45
C ALA A 205 16.72 -5.53 7.37
N VAL A 206 16.39 -4.26 7.64
CA VAL A 206 16.63 -3.19 6.66
C VAL A 206 18.11 -2.78 6.67
N SER A 207 18.73 -2.76 7.85
CA SER A 207 20.12 -2.33 7.99
C SER A 207 21.14 -3.25 7.30
N SER A 208 20.86 -4.55 7.19
CA SER A 208 21.74 -5.53 6.51
C SER A 208 21.90 -5.25 5.02
N HIS A 209 20.93 -4.59 4.39
CA HIS A 209 20.94 -4.25 2.97
C HIS A 209 21.07 -2.74 2.71
N ALA A 210 21.37 -1.97 3.75
CA ALA A 210 21.53 -0.52 3.67
C ALA A 210 23.00 -0.12 3.50
N LYS A 211 23.28 0.67 2.47
CA LYS A 211 24.56 1.35 2.27
C LYS A 211 24.39 2.84 2.49
N ARG A 212 25.09 3.42 3.47
CA ARG A 212 25.10 4.87 3.68
C ARG A 212 25.75 5.59 2.49
N LEU A 213 25.15 6.71 2.08
CA LEU A 213 25.65 7.55 1.00
C LEU A 213 26.31 8.83 1.49
N ASP A 214 25.95 9.32 2.68
CA ASP A 214 26.56 10.51 3.25
C ASP A 214 28.02 10.26 3.64
N SER A 215 28.87 11.28 3.50
CA SER A 215 30.26 11.26 3.95
C SER A 215 30.40 11.21 5.47
N GLU A 216 29.47 11.82 6.21
CA GLU A 216 29.48 11.91 7.66
C GLU A 216 28.30 11.20 8.31
N GLN A 217 28.55 10.56 9.46
CA GLN A 217 27.50 9.92 10.23
C GLN A 217 26.75 10.94 11.09
N ASN A 218 25.56 11.32 10.65
CA ASN A 218 24.62 12.09 11.45
C ASN A 218 23.45 11.21 11.94
N LYS A 219 23.08 11.37 13.21
CA LYS A 219 21.93 10.69 13.83
C LYS A 219 20.59 11.36 13.51
N ARG A 220 20.64 12.67 13.23
CA ARG A 220 19.47 13.52 12.97
C ARG A 220 19.07 13.55 11.52
N HIS A 221 19.96 13.26 10.60
CA HIS A 221 19.62 13.17 9.20
C HIS A 221 20.56 12.21 8.47
N GLY A 222 20.15 11.80 7.29
CA GLY A 222 21.04 11.09 6.39
C GLY A 222 20.31 10.46 5.23
N THR A 223 21.12 9.87 4.36
CA THR A 223 20.69 9.19 3.14
C THR A 223 21.37 7.83 3.07
N MET A 224 20.57 6.81 2.80
CA MET A 224 21.00 5.44 2.58
C MET A 224 20.44 4.93 1.27
N LYS A 225 21.23 4.13 0.57
CA LYS A 225 20.78 3.29 -0.53
C LYS A 225 20.41 1.92 0.03
N LEU A 226 19.16 1.53 -0.12
CA LEU A 226 18.68 0.18 0.15
C LEU A 226 18.76 -0.61 -1.15
N VAL A 227 19.37 -1.78 -1.08
CA VAL A 227 19.36 -2.76 -2.17
C VAL A 227 18.36 -3.84 -1.79
N ALA A 228 17.46 -4.21 -2.69
CA ALA A 228 16.57 -5.32 -2.44
C ALA A 228 17.37 -6.61 -2.16
N ASP A 229 16.77 -7.50 -1.39
CA ASP A 229 17.36 -8.79 -1.05
C ASP A 229 17.78 -9.55 -2.34
N PRO A 230 19.04 -10.04 -2.43
CA PRO A 230 19.53 -10.78 -3.59
C PRO A 230 18.71 -12.03 -3.92
N ASP A 231 18.04 -12.62 -2.94
CA ASP A 231 17.23 -13.83 -3.12
C ASP A 231 15.87 -13.55 -3.78
N LEU A 232 15.49 -12.28 -3.94
CA LEU A 232 14.25 -11.91 -4.61
C LEU A 232 14.38 -12.06 -6.14
N PRO A 233 13.38 -12.69 -6.79
CA PRO A 233 13.32 -12.75 -8.24
C PRO A 233 13.45 -11.38 -8.90
N ALA A 234 14.30 -11.29 -9.93
CA ALA A 234 14.63 -10.01 -10.58
C ALA A 234 13.40 -9.22 -11.05
N TRP A 235 12.33 -9.89 -11.48
CA TRP A 235 11.09 -9.23 -11.90
C TRP A 235 10.41 -8.45 -10.76
N MET A 236 10.58 -8.85 -9.50
CA MET A 236 10.02 -8.16 -8.33
C MET A 236 10.70 -6.83 -8.03
N THR A 237 11.91 -6.60 -8.54
CA THR A 237 12.73 -5.40 -8.27
C THR A 237 12.98 -4.58 -9.54
N GLY A 238 12.28 -4.90 -10.63
CA GLY A 238 12.51 -4.29 -11.94
C GLY A 238 13.91 -4.57 -12.47
N ASN A 239 14.41 -5.78 -12.27
CA ASN A 239 15.79 -6.22 -12.55
C ASN A 239 16.84 -5.34 -11.85
N GLY A 240 16.57 -4.95 -10.59
CA GLY A 240 17.42 -4.05 -9.82
C GLY A 240 17.42 -2.60 -10.30
N LYS A 241 16.64 -2.25 -11.33
CA LYS A 241 16.57 -0.90 -11.90
C LYS A 241 15.44 -0.05 -11.34
N ARG A 242 14.63 -0.59 -10.43
CA ARG A 242 13.60 0.21 -9.77
C ARG A 242 14.27 1.25 -8.87
N GLY A 243 13.87 2.51 -9.01
CA GLY A 243 14.40 3.66 -8.27
C GLY A 243 13.43 4.10 -7.17
N ASP A 244 13.17 3.23 -6.20
CA ASP A 244 12.25 3.54 -5.10
C ASP A 244 12.79 4.69 -4.23
N VAL A 245 11.88 5.41 -3.58
CA VAL A 245 12.23 6.53 -2.70
C VAL A 245 11.40 6.46 -1.44
N CYS A 246 12.06 6.57 -0.29
CA CYS A 246 11.43 6.69 1.02
C CYS A 246 11.96 7.94 1.72
N GLU A 247 11.06 8.86 2.05
CA GLU A 247 11.36 10.10 2.76
C GLU A 247 10.61 10.11 4.09
N ILE A 248 11.35 10.12 5.19
CA ILE A 248 10.76 10.20 6.53
C ILE A 248 11.25 11.42 7.28
N SER A 249 10.32 12.16 7.89
CA SER A 249 10.69 13.30 8.70
C SER A 249 9.80 13.54 9.90
N THR A 250 10.41 13.99 11.00
CA THR A 250 9.68 14.51 12.17
C THR A 250 10.46 15.66 12.80
N ASN A 251 9.82 16.67 13.39
CA ASN A 251 10.57 17.65 14.17
C ASN A 251 10.89 17.05 15.54
N THR A 252 9.89 16.52 16.22
CA THR A 252 10.04 15.85 17.51
C THR A 252 9.48 14.43 17.49
N GLY A 253 10.27 13.47 17.97
CA GLY A 253 9.84 12.07 18.10
C GLY A 253 10.85 11.06 17.58
N ARG A 254 10.39 9.84 17.34
CA ARG A 254 11.21 8.74 16.82
C ARG A 254 10.83 8.40 15.39
N LEU A 255 11.85 8.19 14.56
CA LEU A 255 11.73 7.59 13.24
C LEU A 255 12.12 6.11 13.35
N THR A 256 11.27 5.21 12.83
CA THR A 256 11.49 3.75 12.80
C THR A 256 11.23 3.17 11.43
#